data_AF-A0A1K2IS86-F1
#
_entry.id   AF-A0A1K2IS86-F1
#
_cell.length_a   1.000
_cell.length_b   1.000
_cell.length_c   1.000
_cell.angle_alpha   90.00
_cell.angle_beta   90.00
_cell.angle_gamma   90.00
#
_symmetry.space_group_name_H-M   'P 1'
#
loop_
_entity.id
_entity.type
_entity.pdbx_description
1 polymer ?
#
loop_
_entity_poly.entity_id
_entity_poly.type
_entity_poly.pdbx_seq_one_letter_code
_entity_poly.pdbx_strand_id
1 'polypeptide(L)'
;MMNEKETIEKLQAIANQPVDSLKKFLAKEILTYDSPKEFFSNVKDYGMETLYQYEDLEEEEIQKILTDYSKEIEQMQLDNSDKPLSDTERSWHALEKTAKDIGDQLDLER
;
A
#
# COMPACT_ATOMS: atom_id res chain seq x y z
N MET A 1 6.64 -19.27 -0.47
CA MET A 1 5.47 -18.68 0.20
C MET A 1 5.47 -18.82 1.72
N MET A 2 5.36 -17.69 2.44
CA MET A 2 5.16 -17.65 3.90
C MET A 2 3.76 -18.12 4.32
N ASN A 3 3.65 -18.60 5.56
CA ASN A 3 2.35 -18.92 6.16
C ASN A 3 1.67 -17.64 6.70
N GLU A 4 0.36 -17.71 6.93
CA GLU A 4 -0.46 -16.56 7.32
C GLU A 4 -0.01 -15.91 8.64
N LYS A 5 0.39 -16.72 9.63
CA LYS A 5 0.87 -16.22 10.91
C LYS A 5 2.14 -15.39 10.76
N GLU A 6 3.10 -15.86 9.97
CA GLU A 6 4.35 -15.14 9.69
C GLU A 6 4.09 -13.83 8.91
N THR A 7 3.14 -13.85 7.97
CA THR A 7 2.69 -12.65 7.26
C THR A 7 2.14 -11.61 8.23
N ILE A 8 1.26 -12.01 9.16
CA ILE A 8 0.69 -11.12 10.17
C ILE A 8 1.78 -10.57 11.09
N GLU A 9 2.69 -11.40 11.60
CA GLU A 9 3.78 -10.96 12.48
C GLU A 9 4.68 -9.91 11.81
N LYS A 10 5.02 -10.12 10.52
CA LYS A 10 5.81 -9.15 9.76
C LYS A 10 5.04 -7.87 9.44
N LEU A 11 3.76 -7.97 9.09
CA LEU A 11 2.90 -6.79 8.90
C LEU A 11 2.80 -5.97 10.18
N GLN A 12 2.61 -6.63 11.33
CA GLN A 12 2.62 -5.97 12.64
C GLN A 12 3.97 -5.30 12.92
N ALA A 13 5.10 -5.93 12.56
CA ALA A 13 6.42 -5.32 12.72
C ALA A 13 6.57 -4.04 11.87
N ILE A 14 6.04 -4.01 10.64
CA ILE A 14 6.01 -2.82 9.78
C ILE A 14 5.08 -1.75 10.37
N ALA A 15 3.86 -2.14 10.78
CA ALA A 15 2.86 -1.25 11.37
C ALA A 15 3.33 -0.57 12.68
N ASN A 16 4.22 -1.24 13.42
CA ASN A 16 4.81 -0.76 14.67
C ASN A 16 6.12 0.03 14.48
N GLN A 17 6.55 0.31 13.25
CA GLN A 17 7.74 1.13 13.03
C GLN A 17 7.57 2.53 13.63
N PRO A 18 8.62 3.10 14.26
CA PRO A 18 8.52 4.39 14.92
C PRO A 18 8.36 5.55 13.94
N VAL A 19 8.93 5.41 12.74
CA VAL A 19 8.83 6.39 11.66
C VAL A 19 7.45 6.28 11.02
N ASP A 20 6.77 7.41 10.93
CA ASP A 20 5.55 7.49 10.13
C ASP A 20 5.91 7.50 8.65
N SER A 21 5.27 6.62 7.88
CA SER A 21 5.58 6.41 6.46
C SER A 21 4.38 5.81 5.75
N LEU A 22 4.33 5.96 4.42
CA LEU A 22 3.27 5.38 3.59
C LEU A 22 3.20 3.87 3.77
N LYS A 23 4.36 3.23 3.96
CA LYS A 23 4.48 1.80 4.22
C LYS A 23 3.88 1.37 5.56
N LYS A 24 4.11 2.15 6.62
CA LYS A 24 3.53 1.90 7.94
C LYS A 24 2.02 2.09 7.90
N PHE A 25 1.56 3.16 7.26
CA PHE A 25 0.14 3.41 7.04
C PHE A 25 -0.51 2.21 6.36
N LEU A 26 0.01 1.81 5.19
CA LEU A 26 -0.58 0.71 4.44
C LEU A 26 -0.50 -0.62 5.19
N ALA A 27 0.58 -0.90 5.94
CA ALA A 27 0.64 -2.10 6.75
C ALA A 27 -0.42 -2.14 7.87
N LYS A 28 -0.83 -0.99 8.41
CA LYS A 28 -1.94 -0.92 9.36
C LYS A 28 -3.27 -1.18 8.66
N GLU A 29 -3.49 -0.58 7.49
CA GLU A 29 -4.70 -0.81 6.70
C GLU A 29 -4.82 -2.29 6.33
N ILE A 30 -3.77 -2.93 5.81
CA ILE A 30 -3.79 -4.36 5.45
C ILE A 30 -4.15 -5.26 6.65
N LEU A 31 -3.80 -4.87 7.87
CA LEU A 31 -4.11 -5.62 9.09
C LEU A 31 -5.59 -5.50 9.52
N THR A 32 -6.37 -4.59 8.94
CA THR A 32 -7.82 -4.49 9.20
C THR A 32 -8.64 -5.43 8.32
N TYR A 33 -8.06 -5.95 7.23
CA TYR A 33 -8.70 -6.91 6.33
C TYR A 33 -8.90 -8.26 7.00
N ASP A 34 -10.00 -8.94 6.67
CA ASP A 34 -10.27 -10.32 7.10
C ASP A 34 -9.16 -11.29 6.65
N SER A 35 -8.61 -11.05 5.45
CA SER A 35 -7.53 -11.84 4.84
C SER A 35 -6.33 -10.96 4.42
N PRO A 36 -5.43 -10.58 5.35
CA PRO A 36 -4.28 -9.71 5.04
C PRO A 36 -3.35 -10.24 3.95
N LYS A 37 -3.29 -11.58 3.79
CA LYS A 37 -2.48 -12.22 2.74
C LYS A 37 -3.13 -12.08 1.35
N GLU A 38 -4.46 -12.15 1.27
CA GLU A 38 -5.21 -12.06 0.01
C GLU A 38 -5.23 -10.63 -0.52
N PHE A 39 -5.09 -9.63 0.35
CA PHE A 39 -4.93 -8.23 -0.03
C PHE A 39 -3.91 -8.03 -1.17
N PHE A 40 -2.73 -8.63 -1.06
CA PHE A 40 -1.67 -8.47 -2.05
C PHE A 40 -2.04 -9.04 -3.42
N SER A 41 -2.71 -10.21 -3.45
CA SER A 41 -3.23 -10.80 -4.68
C SER A 41 -4.33 -9.93 -5.28
N ASN A 42 -5.22 -9.42 -4.44
CA ASN A 42 -6.30 -8.55 -4.87
C ASN A 42 -5.78 -7.22 -5.45
N VAL A 43 -4.76 -6.60 -4.85
CA VAL A 43 -4.15 -5.37 -5.39
C VAL A 43 -3.56 -5.63 -6.77
N LYS A 44 -2.92 -6.79 -6.95
CA LYS A 44 -2.32 -7.18 -8.23
C LYS A 44 -3.36 -7.45 -9.31
N ASP A 45 -4.46 -8.10 -8.95
CA ASP A 45 -5.49 -8.53 -9.90
C ASP A 45 -6.47 -7.39 -10.25
N TYR A 46 -6.73 -6.49 -9.30
CA TYR A 46 -7.78 -5.47 -9.44
C TYR A 46 -7.27 -4.02 -9.38
N GLY A 47 -6.07 -3.78 -8.88
CA GLY A 47 -5.55 -2.44 -8.59
C GLY A 47 -6.03 -1.90 -7.24
N MET A 48 -5.29 -0.93 -6.70
CA MET A 48 -5.56 -0.38 -5.38
C MET A 48 -6.80 0.52 -5.35
N GLU A 49 -7.00 1.30 -6.41
CA GLU A 49 -8.19 2.14 -6.57
C GLU A 49 -9.46 1.30 -6.49
N THR A 50 -9.50 0.17 -7.20
CA THR A 50 -10.65 -0.73 -7.22
C THR A 50 -10.93 -1.30 -5.83
N LEU A 51 -9.90 -1.71 -5.09
CA LEU A 51 -10.10 -2.29 -3.76
C LEU A 51 -10.67 -1.29 -2.76
N TYR A 52 -10.11 -0.09 -2.73
CA TYR A 52 -10.57 0.93 -1.80
C TYR A 52 -11.89 1.59 -2.20
N GLN A 53 -12.24 1.63 -3.50
CA GLN A 53 -13.59 2.00 -3.93
C GLN A 53 -14.66 1.02 -3.45
N TYR A 54 -14.31 -0.25 -3.19
CA TYR A 54 -15.22 -1.22 -2.58
C TYR A 54 -15.20 -1.20 -1.05
N GLU A 55 -14.19 -0.58 -0.43
CA GLU A 55 -13.93 -0.64 1.02
C GLU A 55 -13.80 0.75 1.69
N ASP A 56 -14.51 1.74 1.15
CA ASP A 56 -14.87 3.00 1.83
C ASP A 56 -13.84 4.16 1.89
N LEU A 57 -12.71 4.17 1.15
CA LEU A 57 -11.89 5.41 1.11
C LEU A 57 -12.47 6.46 0.16
N GLU A 58 -12.84 7.61 0.71
CA GLU A 58 -13.31 8.76 -0.08
C GLU A 58 -12.14 9.49 -0.77
N GLU A 59 -12.42 10.23 -1.85
CA GLU A 59 -11.40 10.99 -2.59
C GLU A 59 -10.61 11.96 -1.68
N GLU A 60 -11.26 12.53 -0.67
CA GLU A 60 -10.62 13.40 0.32
C GLU A 60 -9.56 12.67 1.15
N GLU A 61 -9.81 11.42 1.51
CA GLU A 61 -8.86 10.59 2.26
C GLU A 61 -7.66 10.19 1.38
N ILE A 62 -7.91 9.95 0.10
CA ILE A 62 -6.86 9.68 -0.89
C ILE A 62 -5.98 10.91 -1.12
N GLN A 63 -6.57 12.11 -1.23
CA GLN A 63 -5.81 13.35 -1.33
C GLN A 63 -5.00 13.62 -0.05
N LYS A 64 -5.51 13.21 1.12
CA LYS A 64 -4.78 13.31 2.37
C LYS A 64 -3.52 12.43 2.38
N ILE A 65 -3.58 11.24 1.79
CA ILE A 65 -2.40 10.37 1.60
C ILE A 65 -1.32 11.10 0.79
N LEU A 66 -1.70 11.78 -0.31
CA LEU A 66 -0.73 12.60 -1.05
C LEU A 66 -0.11 13.68 -0.18
N THR A 67 -0.91 14.35 0.64
CA THR A 67 -0.46 15.47 1.46
C THR A 67 0.52 15.00 2.54
N ASP A 68 0.12 13.98 3.31
CA ASP A 68 0.86 13.46 4.45
C ASP A 68 2.18 12.79 4.02
N TYR A 69 2.18 12.13 2.85
CA TYR A 69 3.33 11.36 2.35
C TYR A 69 3.94 11.92 1.05
N SER A 70 3.66 13.18 0.70
CA SER A 70 4.07 13.82 -0.56
C SER A 70 5.53 13.59 -0.92
N LYS A 71 6.44 13.75 0.05
CA LYS A 71 7.89 13.56 -0.14
C LYS A 71 8.27 12.12 -0.51
N GLU A 72 7.62 11.12 0.10
CA GLU A 72 7.87 9.70 -0.22
C GLU A 72 7.35 9.40 -1.62
N ILE A 73 6.15 9.89 -1.95
CA ILE A 73 5.49 9.71 -3.24
C ILE A 73 6.29 10.36 -4.37
N GLU A 74 6.80 11.57 -4.16
CA GLU A 74 7.66 12.27 -5.13
C GLU A 74 8.94 11.48 -5.42
N GLN A 75 9.57 10.90 -4.39
CA GLN A 75 10.75 10.05 -4.57
C GLN A 75 10.41 8.80 -5.39
N MET A 76 9.28 8.16 -5.11
CA MET A 76 8.83 6.98 -5.87
C MET A 76 8.60 7.26 -7.37
N GLN A 77 8.20 8.49 -7.72
CA GLN A 77 7.93 8.92 -9.09
C GLN A 77 9.19 9.23 -9.89
N LEU A 78 10.29 9.61 -9.24
CA LEU A 78 11.57 9.79 -9.92
C LEU A 78 12.08 8.47 -10.53
N ASP A 79 11.64 7.34 -9.97
CA ASP A 79 12.01 6.00 -10.41
C ASP A 79 11.08 5.42 -11.49
N ASN A 80 9.99 6.10 -11.88
CA ASN A 80 9.00 5.58 -12.83
C ASN A 80 8.99 6.33 -14.18
N SER A 81 8.91 5.60 -15.29
CA SER A 81 8.82 6.16 -16.65
C SER A 81 7.44 6.70 -16.99
N ASP A 82 6.37 6.14 -16.40
CA ASP A 82 5.00 6.58 -16.61
C ASP A 82 4.54 7.43 -15.43
N LYS A 83 4.46 8.74 -15.66
CA LYS A 83 4.05 9.69 -14.63
C LYS A 83 2.51 9.72 -14.52
N PRO A 84 1.93 9.62 -13.31
CA PRO A 84 0.49 9.76 -13.13
C PRO A 84 0.01 11.15 -13.58
N LEU A 85 -1.22 11.24 -14.11
CA LEU A 85 -1.76 12.46 -14.72
C LEU A 85 -2.44 13.40 -13.70
N SER A 86 -2.74 12.90 -12.49
CA SER A 86 -3.41 13.63 -11.40
C SER A 86 -2.93 13.23 -10.01
N ASP A 87 -3.18 14.07 -9.02
CA ASP A 87 -2.88 13.89 -7.58
C ASP A 87 -3.52 12.61 -7.01
N THR A 88 -4.74 12.32 -7.42
CA THR A 88 -5.46 11.10 -7.03
C THR A 88 -4.78 9.86 -7.60
N GLU A 89 -4.46 9.84 -8.90
CA GLU A 89 -3.71 8.74 -9.52
C GLU A 89 -2.30 8.59 -8.91
N ARG A 90 -1.66 9.71 -8.54
CA ARG A 90 -0.37 9.68 -7.83
C ARG A 90 -0.47 8.95 -6.49
N SER A 91 -1.58 9.16 -5.78
CA SER A 91 -1.84 8.52 -4.48
C SER A 91 -2.10 7.03 -4.65
N TRP A 92 -2.97 6.65 -5.60
CA TRP A 92 -3.23 5.25 -5.91
C TRP A 92 -1.98 4.48 -6.31
N HIS A 93 -1.21 5.05 -7.23
CA HIS A 93 0.02 4.44 -7.69
C HIS A 93 1.05 4.26 -6.56
N ALA A 94 1.14 5.21 -5.64
CA ALA A 94 2.02 5.11 -4.50
C ALA A 94 1.60 4.00 -3.53
N LEU A 95 0.30 3.84 -3.29
CA LEU A 95 -0.24 2.76 -2.48
C LEU A 95 0.01 1.38 -3.13
N GLU A 96 -0.18 1.25 -4.45
CA GLU A 96 0.14 0.02 -5.21
C GLU A 96 1.61 -0.36 -5.11
N LYS A 97 2.50 0.60 -5.37
CA LYS A 97 3.95 0.38 -5.26
C LYS A 97 4.34 -0.01 -3.84
N THR A 98 3.76 0.63 -2.84
CA THR A 98 3.98 0.31 -1.44
C THR A 98 3.48 -1.09 -1.08
N ALA A 99 2.31 -1.50 -1.59
CA ALA A 99 1.77 -2.85 -1.39
C ALA A 99 2.73 -3.90 -1.98
N LYS A 100 3.24 -3.65 -3.18
CA LYS A 100 4.24 -4.50 -3.83
C LYS A 100 5.53 -4.59 -3.00
N ASP A 101 6.07 -3.45 -2.55
CA ASP A 101 7.29 -3.41 -1.74
C ASP A 101 7.13 -4.18 -0.41
N ILE A 102 5.94 -4.12 0.21
CA ILE A 102 5.63 -4.94 1.38
C ILE A 102 5.56 -6.43 0.96
N GLY A 103 4.84 -6.76 -0.11
CA GLY A 103 4.70 -8.13 -0.61
C GLY A 103 6.04 -8.81 -0.93
N ASP A 104 6.98 -8.07 -1.52
CA ASP A 104 8.34 -8.52 -1.81
C ASP A 104 9.14 -8.83 -0.53
N GLN A 105 8.99 -8.01 0.52
CA GLN A 105 9.63 -8.27 1.83
C GLN A 105 9.02 -9.44 2.59
N LEU A 106 7.76 -9.74 2.29
CA LEU A 106 7.04 -10.90 2.79
C LEU A 106 7.28 -12.15 1.93
N ASP A 107 8.07 -12.07 0.85
CA ASP A 107 8.37 -13.19 -0.05
C ASP A 107 7.08 -13.91 -0.53
N LEU A 108 6.03 -13.13 -0.83
CA LEU A 108 4.71 -13.64 -1.24
C LEU A 108 4.67 -14.04 -2.72
N GLU A 109 5.55 -13.51 -3.55
CA GLU A 109 5.60 -13.77 -5.00
C GLU A 109 6.58 -14.91 -5.39
N ARG A 110 7.03 -15.74 -4.43
CA ARG A 110 7.89 -16.93 -4.66
C ARG A 110 7.17 -18.27 -4.44
#